data_AF-A0A9P4KAV0-F1
#
_entry.id   AF-A0A9P4KAV0-F1
#
_cell.length_a   1.000
_cell.length_b   1.000
_cell.length_c   1.000
_cell.angle_alpha   90.00
_cell.angle_beta   90.00
_cell.angle_gamma   90.00
#
_symmetry.space_group_name_H-M   'P 1'
#
loop_
_entity.id
_entity.type
_entity.pdbx_description
1 polymer ?
#
loop_
_entity_poly.entity_id
_entity_poly.type
_entity_poly.pdbx_seq_one_letter_code
_entity_poly.pdbx_strand_id
1 'polypeptide(L)'
;MYDAWKNAKTLSIVSNIAGVDLIPNIDLEIGNINIAVQDLMENTSVEGHSTEENSVTKWHYDSYPIVCVVMMSDASTMIGGETAVRTGSGEILKVRGPQMGSAILLQGRVISHQALAAVGGKERITMITSFRPRDPFMVDDSVLTSIRPISDLSELYYQWTKYRVEVLEERLRGMLRVLEEQHRAERKTDAERIKRFLKEQEEWLAITEREIIP
;
A
#
# COMPACT_ATOMS: atom_id res chain seq x y z
N MET A 1 5.16 11.88 14.48
CA MET A 1 4.37 11.18 13.44
C MET A 1 4.98 9.82 13.10
N TYR A 2 6.24 9.76 12.67
CA TYR A 2 6.96 8.52 12.39
C TYR A 2 6.88 7.48 13.53
N ASP A 3 7.12 7.88 14.78
CA ASP A 3 7.06 6.97 15.93
C ASP A 3 5.67 6.36 16.16
N ALA A 4 4.59 7.09 15.80
CA ALA A 4 3.23 6.60 15.94
C ALA A 4 2.97 5.39 15.02
N TRP A 5 3.58 5.40 13.83
CA TRP A 5 3.48 4.32 12.85
C TRP A 5 4.41 3.14 13.12
N LYS A 6 5.43 3.32 13.98
CA LYS A 6 6.29 2.23 14.48
C LYS A 6 5.88 1.73 15.86
N ASN A 7 4.89 2.36 16.49
CA ASN A 7 4.43 1.98 17.81
C ASN A 7 3.76 0.59 17.77
N ALA A 8 4.15 -0.28 18.70
CA ALA A 8 3.63 -1.66 18.78
C ALA A 8 2.09 -1.73 18.92
N LYS A 9 1.48 -0.78 19.63
CA LYS A 9 0.01 -0.73 19.78
C LYS A 9 -0.66 -0.38 18.45
N THR A 10 -0.14 0.60 17.72
CA THR A 10 -0.64 0.96 16.39
C THR A 10 -0.55 -0.22 15.44
N LEU A 11 0.64 -0.85 15.35
CA LEU A 11 0.87 -1.99 14.47
C LEU A 11 -0.04 -3.18 14.81
N SER A 12 -0.25 -3.46 16.10
CA SER A 12 -1.18 -4.50 16.53
C SER A 12 -2.61 -4.22 16.07
N ILE A 13 -3.10 -2.98 16.20
CA ILE A 13 -4.46 -2.62 15.74
C ILE A 13 -4.59 -2.77 14.22
N VAL A 14 -3.64 -2.21 13.47
CA VAL A 14 -3.62 -2.29 11.99
C VAL A 14 -3.58 -3.75 11.52
N SER A 15 -2.72 -4.56 12.14
CA SER A 15 -2.59 -5.99 11.83
C SER A 15 -3.87 -6.77 12.15
N ASN A 16 -4.50 -6.50 13.30
CA ASN A 16 -5.75 -7.13 13.69
C ASN A 16 -6.88 -6.82 12.71
N ILE A 17 -6.98 -5.58 12.22
CA ILE A 17 -7.98 -5.18 11.23
C ILE A 17 -7.70 -5.86 9.87
N ALA A 18 -6.42 -5.94 9.47
CA ALA A 18 -6.02 -6.57 8.21
C ALA A 18 -6.10 -8.10 8.23
N GLY A 19 -6.13 -8.72 9.42
CA GLY A 19 -6.12 -10.17 9.61
C GLY A 19 -4.75 -10.82 9.42
N VAL A 20 -3.69 -10.03 9.30
CA VAL A 20 -2.30 -10.49 9.05
C VAL A 20 -1.32 -9.58 9.81
N ASP A 21 -0.17 -10.10 10.25
CA ASP A 21 0.85 -9.28 10.93
C ASP A 21 1.54 -8.35 9.92
N LEU A 22 1.40 -7.04 10.15
CA LEU A 22 1.86 -5.99 9.26
C LEU A 22 2.99 -5.15 9.88
N ILE A 23 3.90 -4.74 9.02
CA ILE A 23 4.91 -3.71 9.29
C ILE A 23 4.86 -2.63 8.23
N PRO A 24 5.30 -1.39 8.54
CA PRO A 24 5.50 -0.37 7.52
C PRO A 24 6.42 -0.93 6.41
N ASN A 25 6.11 -0.62 5.15
CA ASN A 25 6.79 -1.24 4.02
C ASN A 25 8.25 -0.79 3.91
N ILE A 26 8.45 0.51 3.67
CA ILE A 26 9.73 1.22 3.69
C ILE A 26 9.55 2.53 4.45
N ASP A 27 10.63 3.10 4.97
CA ASP A 27 10.58 4.32 5.79
C ASP A 27 10.13 5.54 4.99
N LEU A 28 10.47 5.60 3.70
CA LEU A 28 10.02 6.65 2.79
C LEU A 28 8.48 6.72 2.71
N GLU A 29 7.79 5.61 2.96
CA GLU A 29 6.34 5.49 2.88
C GLU A 29 5.62 5.71 4.21
N ILE A 30 6.35 6.14 5.24
CA ILE A 30 5.77 6.41 6.55
C ILE A 30 5.28 7.85 6.60
N GLY A 31 3.97 8.01 6.63
CA GLY A 31 3.31 9.29 6.88
C GLY A 31 3.35 10.27 5.70
N ASN A 32 3.25 9.76 4.47
CA ASN A 32 3.09 10.58 3.27
C ASN A 32 1.88 11.52 3.40
N ILE A 33 2.08 12.83 3.24
CA ILE A 33 1.03 13.84 3.40
C ILE A 33 0.54 14.29 2.04
N ASN A 34 -0.75 14.08 1.78
CA ASN A 34 -1.43 14.69 0.65
C ASN A 34 -2.20 15.93 1.15
N ILE A 35 -1.98 17.06 0.49
CA ILE A 35 -2.68 18.32 0.73
C ILE A 35 -3.41 18.68 -0.54
N ALA A 36 -4.74 18.76 -0.48
CA ALA A 36 -5.54 19.38 -1.51
C ALA A 36 -6.09 20.70 -0.96
N VAL A 37 -5.65 21.82 -1.55
CA VAL A 37 -6.15 23.15 -1.24
C VAL A 37 -7.18 23.52 -2.30
N GLN A 38 -8.34 24.02 -1.87
CA GLN A 38 -9.24 24.69 -2.80
C GLN A 38 -8.78 26.14 -2.92
N ASP A 39 -8.21 26.48 -4.08
CA ASP A 39 -8.08 27.89 -4.43
C ASP A 39 -9.47 28.51 -4.42
N LEU A 40 -9.55 29.75 -3.92
CA LEU A 40 -10.72 30.62 -3.96
C LEU A 40 -11.06 31.01 -5.41
N MET A 41 -11.09 30.06 -6.35
CA MET A 41 -11.58 30.29 -7.69
C MET A 41 -13.10 30.35 -7.62
N GLU A 42 -13.57 31.58 -7.69
CA GLU A 42 -14.96 31.99 -7.86
C GLU A 42 -15.69 31.11 -8.89
N ASN A 43 -16.89 30.67 -8.50
CA ASN A 43 -18.04 30.48 -9.37
C ASN A 43 -17.82 29.75 -10.71
N THR A 44 -17.61 28.44 -10.68
CA THR A 44 -18.04 27.57 -11.78
C THR A 44 -19.16 26.64 -11.31
N SER A 45 -20.38 27.13 -11.57
CA SER A 45 -21.64 26.39 -11.77
C SER A 45 -21.79 25.04 -11.07
N VAL A 46 -22.60 25.09 -10.01
CA VAL A 46 -23.31 23.96 -9.41
C VAL A 46 -24.24 23.34 -10.46
N GLU A 47 -23.77 22.36 -11.21
CA GLU A 47 -24.64 21.38 -11.85
C GLU A 47 -24.23 19.97 -11.41
N GLY A 48 -25.12 19.35 -10.65
CA GLY A 48 -24.93 18.08 -9.96
C GLY A 48 -24.95 16.88 -10.89
N HIS A 49 -23.90 16.72 -11.70
CA HIS A 49 -23.56 15.47 -12.32
C HIS A 49 -22.09 15.14 -12.04
N SER A 50 -21.85 14.10 -11.23
CA SER A 50 -20.52 13.51 -11.07
C SER A 50 -20.18 12.75 -12.35
N THR A 51 -19.74 13.46 -13.39
CA THR A 51 -19.08 12.87 -14.55
C THR A 51 -17.62 12.54 -14.21
N GLU A 52 -17.01 11.61 -14.96
CA GLU A 52 -15.63 11.14 -14.77
C GLU A 52 -14.57 12.27 -14.80
N GLU A 53 -14.94 13.46 -15.29
CA GLU A 53 -14.09 14.66 -15.37
C GLU A 53 -13.77 15.31 -14.02
N ASN A 54 -14.52 15.03 -12.95
CA ASN A 54 -14.32 15.62 -11.63
C ASN A 54 -13.49 14.74 -10.68
N SER A 55 -12.43 14.08 -11.17
CA SER A 55 -11.60 13.18 -10.38
C SER A 55 -10.24 13.78 -10.02
N VAL A 56 -9.78 13.56 -8.78
CA VAL A 56 -8.48 14.04 -8.29
C VAL A 56 -7.36 13.10 -8.71
N THR A 57 -7.67 11.80 -8.78
CA THR A 57 -6.75 10.76 -9.27
C THR A 57 -7.38 10.03 -10.44
N LYS A 58 -6.58 9.30 -11.22
CA LYS A 58 -7.11 8.29 -12.16
C LYS A 58 -7.48 7.01 -11.40
N TRP A 59 -8.26 6.13 -12.02
CA TRP A 59 -8.43 4.76 -11.52
C TRP A 59 -7.07 4.08 -11.44
N HIS A 60 -6.73 3.56 -10.27
CA HIS A 60 -5.45 2.92 -10.04
C HIS A 60 -5.56 1.85 -8.94
N TYR A 61 -4.46 1.12 -8.79
CA TYR A 61 -4.14 0.36 -7.60
C TYR A 61 -2.96 1.05 -6.94
N ASP A 62 -2.85 0.95 -5.62
CA ASP A 62 -1.69 1.49 -4.93
C ASP A 62 -0.43 0.69 -5.28
N SER A 63 0.71 1.23 -4.85
CA SER A 63 2.01 0.57 -4.94
C SER A 63 2.17 -0.59 -3.96
N TYR A 64 1.40 -0.63 -2.87
CA TYR A 64 1.65 -1.52 -1.74
C TYR A 64 0.44 -2.34 -1.30
N PRO A 65 0.62 -3.55 -0.72
CA PRO A 65 -0.46 -4.48 -0.44
C PRO A 65 -1.56 -3.89 0.44
N ILE A 66 -1.16 -3.18 1.50
CA ILE A 66 -2.08 -2.56 2.47
C ILE A 66 -1.68 -1.10 2.65
N VAL A 67 -2.66 -0.21 2.64
CA VAL A 67 -2.46 1.21 2.94
C VAL A 67 -3.41 1.65 4.05
N CYS A 68 -2.92 2.51 4.94
CA CYS A 68 -3.73 3.20 5.95
C CYS A 68 -3.76 4.70 5.64
N VAL A 69 -4.97 5.24 5.47
CA VAL A 69 -5.20 6.66 5.16
C VAL A 69 -5.90 7.31 6.35
N VAL A 70 -5.20 8.21 7.04
CA VAL A 70 -5.71 9.00 8.17
C VAL A 70 -6.18 10.36 7.65
N MET A 71 -7.40 10.75 8.00
CA MET A 71 -7.88 12.12 7.75
C MET A 71 -7.35 13.06 8.83
N MET A 72 -6.57 14.05 8.43
CA MET A 72 -5.90 14.99 9.34
C MET A 72 -6.64 16.33 9.46
N SER A 73 -7.36 16.77 8.43
CA SER A 73 -8.14 18.00 8.44
C SER A 73 -9.64 17.75 8.63
N ASP A 74 -10.36 18.79 9.05
CA ASP A 74 -11.82 18.74 9.14
C ASP A 74 -12.45 18.75 7.74
N ALA A 75 -13.01 17.60 7.37
CA ALA A 75 -13.72 17.39 6.10
C ALA A 75 -15.26 17.42 6.27
N SER A 76 -15.79 17.91 7.41
CA SER A 76 -17.22 17.88 7.71
C SER A 76 -18.08 18.74 6.78
N THR A 77 -17.52 19.84 6.27
CA THR A 77 -18.19 20.74 5.32
C THR A 77 -17.96 20.36 3.86
N MET A 78 -17.13 19.34 3.60
CA MET A 78 -16.83 18.90 2.25
C MET A 78 -17.99 18.10 1.67
N ILE A 79 -18.43 18.48 0.47
CA ILE A 79 -19.38 17.75 -0.36
C ILE A 79 -18.58 17.07 -1.47
N GLY A 80 -18.75 15.75 -1.63
CA GLY A 80 -17.89 14.94 -2.50
C GLY A 80 -16.64 14.44 -1.76
N GLY A 81 -15.59 14.11 -2.50
CA GLY A 81 -14.34 13.61 -1.92
C GLY A 81 -14.36 12.14 -1.49
N GLU A 82 -15.39 11.40 -1.90
CA GLU A 82 -15.48 9.96 -1.69
C GLU A 82 -14.36 9.24 -2.43
N THR A 83 -13.97 8.08 -1.89
CA THR A 83 -13.18 7.12 -2.63
C THR A 83 -14.14 6.22 -3.40
N ALA A 84 -14.12 6.34 -4.73
CA ALA A 84 -14.80 5.39 -5.59
C ALA A 84 -13.98 4.10 -5.62
N VAL A 85 -14.63 2.97 -5.35
CA VAL A 85 -14.04 1.63 -5.29
C VAL A 85 -14.74 0.75 -6.32
N ARG A 86 -13.98 0.10 -7.19
CA ARG A 86 -14.51 -0.89 -8.12
C ARG A 86 -14.48 -2.27 -7.47
N THR A 87 -15.65 -2.88 -7.35
CA THR A 87 -15.82 -4.22 -6.77
C THR A 87 -15.46 -5.32 -7.77
N GLY A 88 -15.36 -6.57 -7.28
CA GLY A 88 -15.11 -7.73 -8.14
C GLY A 88 -16.20 -8.01 -9.18
N SER A 89 -17.43 -7.50 -9.00
CA SER A 89 -18.51 -7.58 -10.00
C SER A 89 -18.42 -6.49 -11.07
N GLY A 90 -17.53 -5.50 -10.90
CA GLY A 90 -17.43 -4.32 -11.74
C GLY A 90 -18.30 -3.14 -11.28
N GLU A 91 -19.13 -3.31 -10.25
CA GLU A 91 -19.89 -2.21 -9.65
C GLU A 91 -18.97 -1.18 -8.98
N ILE A 92 -19.32 0.10 -9.09
CA ILE A 92 -18.62 1.20 -8.43
C ILE A 92 -19.35 1.59 -7.15
N LEU A 93 -18.69 1.41 -6.02
CA LEU A 93 -19.15 1.87 -4.71
C LEU A 93 -18.44 3.16 -4.34
N LYS A 94 -19.19 4.20 -3.98
CA LYS A 94 -18.63 5.43 -3.42
C LYS A 94 -18.57 5.32 -1.90
N VAL A 95 -17.37 5.24 -1.35
CA VAL A 95 -17.15 5.13 0.09
C VAL A 95 -16.78 6.51 0.63
N ARG A 96 -17.53 6.98 1.61
CA ARG A 96 -17.22 8.22 2.31
C ARG A 96 -15.85 8.08 2.99
N GLY A 97 -14.98 9.07 2.78
CA GLY A 97 -13.66 9.11 3.40
C GLY A 97 -13.73 9.17 4.94
N PRO A 98 -12.60 8.96 5.64
CA PRO A 98 -12.56 9.04 7.09
C PRO A 98 -12.87 10.46 7.56
N GLN A 99 -13.51 10.60 8.72
CA GLN A 99 -13.59 11.89 9.41
C GLN A 99 -12.24 12.22 10.06
N MET A 100 -12.00 13.50 10.35
CA MET A 100 -10.81 13.96 11.05
C MET A 100 -10.50 13.09 12.29
N GLY A 101 -9.27 12.60 12.40
CA GLY A 101 -8.84 11.71 13.48
C GLY A 101 -9.22 10.23 13.30
N SER A 102 -9.91 9.88 12.20
CA SER A 102 -10.21 8.50 11.81
C SER A 102 -9.32 8.04 10.66
N ALA A 103 -9.26 6.73 10.44
CA ALA A 103 -8.48 6.12 9.38
C ALA A 103 -9.25 5.06 8.61
N ILE A 104 -8.88 4.85 7.35
CA ILE A 104 -9.34 3.74 6.51
C ILE A 104 -8.14 2.86 6.18
N LEU A 105 -8.31 1.55 6.30
CA LEU A 105 -7.39 0.56 5.74
C LEU A 105 -7.94 0.06 4.41
N LEU A 106 -7.07 -0.07 3.41
CA LEU A 106 -7.41 -0.53 2.07
C LEU A 106 -6.42 -1.60 1.59
N GLN A 107 -6.91 -2.61 0.88
CA GLN A 107 -6.07 -3.55 0.14
C GLN A 107 -5.62 -2.91 -1.18
N GLY A 108 -4.55 -2.12 -1.12
CA GLY A 108 -4.12 -1.21 -2.18
C GLY A 108 -3.82 -1.89 -3.52
N ARG A 109 -3.18 -3.08 -3.51
CA ARG A 109 -2.87 -3.83 -4.74
C ARG A 109 -4.06 -4.57 -5.37
N VAL A 110 -5.13 -4.77 -4.59
CA VAL A 110 -6.29 -5.58 -4.99
C VAL A 110 -7.49 -4.72 -5.36
N ILE A 111 -7.65 -3.58 -4.69
CA ILE A 111 -8.83 -2.73 -4.85
C ILE A 111 -8.51 -1.58 -5.80
N SER A 112 -9.11 -1.63 -7.00
CA SER A 112 -9.05 -0.50 -7.92
C SER A 112 -9.91 0.64 -7.39
N HIS A 113 -9.33 1.82 -7.28
CA HIS A 113 -10.00 2.96 -6.68
C HIS A 113 -9.60 4.29 -7.30
N GLN A 114 -10.37 5.32 -6.96
CA GLN A 114 -10.21 6.68 -7.43
C GLN A 114 -10.71 7.66 -6.37
N ALA A 115 -9.93 8.72 -6.09
CA ALA A 115 -10.41 9.82 -5.26
C ALA A 115 -11.23 10.80 -6.12
N LEU A 116 -12.46 11.07 -5.71
CA LEU A 116 -13.33 12.05 -6.36
C LEU A 116 -13.00 13.46 -5.86
N ALA A 117 -13.29 14.48 -6.67
CA ALA A 117 -13.19 15.86 -6.24
C ALA A 117 -14.20 16.18 -5.13
N ALA A 118 -13.85 17.15 -4.31
CA ALA A 118 -14.68 17.63 -3.22
C ALA A 118 -14.79 19.14 -3.29
N VAL A 119 -15.90 19.70 -2.82
CA VAL A 119 -16.17 21.15 -2.74
C VAL A 119 -16.59 21.57 -1.35
N GLY A 120 -16.26 22.80 -0.95
CA GLY A 120 -16.74 23.40 0.31
C GLY A 120 -15.82 23.20 1.52
N GLY A 121 -14.55 22.82 1.31
CA GLY A 121 -13.53 22.77 2.37
C GLY A 121 -12.40 23.76 2.09
N LYS A 122 -11.73 24.28 3.13
CA LYS A 122 -10.51 25.10 2.94
C LYS A 122 -9.35 24.24 2.44
N GLU A 123 -9.17 23.08 3.07
CA GLU A 123 -8.10 22.14 2.78
C GLU A 123 -8.50 20.71 3.16
N ARG A 124 -8.00 19.74 2.39
CA ARG A 124 -8.10 18.31 2.71
C ARG A 124 -6.69 17.77 2.89
N ILE A 125 -6.35 17.46 4.13
CA ILE A 125 -5.05 16.90 4.52
C ILE A 125 -5.26 15.44 4.91
N THR A 126 -4.59 14.54 4.22
CA THR A 126 -4.55 13.11 4.57
C THR A 126 -3.13 12.66 4.78
N MET A 127 -2.93 11.78 5.75
CA MET A 127 -1.66 11.09 5.97
C MET A 127 -1.79 9.62 5.59
N ILE A 128 -0.85 9.13 4.80
CA ILE A 128 -0.85 7.80 4.24
C ILE A 128 0.36 7.04 4.79
N THR A 129 0.16 5.78 5.19
CA THR A 129 1.26 4.85 5.49
C THR A 129 0.99 3.51 4.85
N SER A 130 2.01 3.02 4.15
CA SER A 130 1.96 1.76 3.40
C SER A 130 2.55 0.62 4.23
N PHE A 131 1.95 -0.56 4.16
CA PHE A 131 2.31 -1.74 4.95
C PHE A 131 2.57 -2.96 4.06
N ARG A 132 3.36 -3.89 4.58
CA ARG A 132 3.56 -5.24 4.05
C ARG A 132 3.43 -6.28 5.15
N PRO A 133 3.15 -7.56 4.80
CA PRO A 133 3.26 -8.65 5.74
C PRO A 133 4.64 -8.71 6.37
N ARG A 134 4.70 -8.99 7.68
CA ARG A 134 5.95 -9.30 8.37
C ARG A 134 6.50 -10.65 7.94
N ASP A 135 5.63 -11.63 7.77
CA ASP A 135 6.02 -12.98 7.35
C ASP A 135 6.62 -12.93 5.93
N PRO A 136 7.91 -13.28 5.76
CA PRO A 136 8.54 -13.25 4.45
C PRO A 136 7.93 -14.25 3.46
N PHE A 137 7.23 -15.30 3.92
CA PHE A 137 6.60 -16.31 3.05
C PHE A 137 5.20 -15.92 2.59
N MET A 138 4.64 -14.83 3.09
CA MET A 138 3.38 -14.28 2.60
C MET A 138 3.57 -13.55 1.27
N VAL A 139 2.47 -13.43 0.52
CA VAL A 139 2.44 -12.68 -0.75
C VAL A 139 2.69 -11.21 -0.46
N ASP A 140 3.64 -10.65 -1.21
CA ASP A 140 3.94 -9.22 -1.25
C ASP A 140 4.14 -8.84 -2.73
N ASP A 141 3.08 -8.24 -3.28
CA ASP A 141 2.95 -7.79 -4.66
C ASP A 141 3.19 -6.27 -4.80
N SER A 142 4.02 -5.71 -3.89
CA SER A 142 4.48 -4.33 -3.98
C SER A 142 5.12 -4.02 -5.33
N VAL A 143 4.92 -2.80 -5.80
CA VAL A 143 5.53 -2.22 -7.02
C VAL A 143 5.89 -0.76 -6.78
N LEU A 144 6.77 -0.19 -7.60
CA LEU A 144 7.18 1.21 -7.50
C LEU A 144 6.47 2.12 -8.50
N THR A 145 5.60 1.57 -9.35
CA THR A 145 5.06 2.28 -10.53
C THR A 145 4.42 3.64 -10.21
N SER A 146 3.60 3.77 -9.16
CA SER A 146 2.92 5.03 -8.85
C SER A 146 3.76 6.01 -8.04
N ILE A 147 4.75 5.53 -7.29
CA ILE A 147 5.57 6.37 -6.40
C ILE A 147 6.90 6.78 -7.03
N ARG A 148 7.47 5.97 -7.93
CA ARG A 148 8.74 6.26 -8.62
C ARG A 148 8.78 7.67 -9.23
N PRO A 149 7.73 8.18 -9.90
CA PRO A 149 7.78 9.52 -10.51
C PRO A 149 7.79 10.69 -9.51
N ILE A 150 7.48 10.44 -8.23
CA ILE A 150 7.27 11.47 -7.20
C ILE A 150 8.21 11.32 -6.00
N SER A 151 9.18 10.43 -6.06
CA SER A 151 10.12 10.14 -4.97
C SER A 151 11.56 10.50 -5.36
N ASP A 152 12.41 10.69 -4.36
CA ASP A 152 13.87 10.64 -4.57
C ASP A 152 14.25 9.22 -4.99
N LEU A 153 14.73 9.06 -6.23
CA LEU A 153 14.99 7.74 -6.80
C LEU A 153 16.13 7.00 -6.11
N SER A 154 17.16 7.71 -5.65
CA SER A 154 18.29 7.09 -4.97
C SER A 154 17.83 6.48 -3.64
N GLU A 155 17.07 7.24 -2.86
CA GLU A 155 16.54 6.78 -1.58
C GLU A 155 15.49 5.68 -1.77
N LEU A 156 14.59 5.84 -2.74
CA LEU A 156 13.56 4.86 -3.05
C LEU A 156 14.18 3.51 -3.44
N TYR A 157 15.14 3.51 -4.37
CA TYR A 157 15.79 2.27 -4.83
C TYR A 157 16.69 1.66 -3.76
N TYR A 158 17.34 2.46 -2.91
CA TYR A 158 18.06 1.96 -1.76
C TYR A 158 17.13 1.20 -0.82
N GLN A 159 16.05 1.83 -0.35
CA GLN A 159 15.14 1.21 0.59
C GLN A 159 14.41 0.02 -0.02
N TRP A 160 13.95 0.13 -1.28
CA TRP A 160 13.34 -0.94 -2.05
C TRP A 160 14.24 -2.18 -2.11
N THR A 161 15.46 -2.00 -2.62
CA THR A 161 16.40 -3.10 -2.80
C THR A 161 16.74 -3.73 -1.45
N LYS A 162 17.00 -2.90 -0.42
CA LYS A 162 17.31 -3.38 0.92
C LYS A 162 16.22 -4.28 1.48
N TYR A 163 14.95 -3.84 1.49
CA TYR A 163 13.90 -4.67 2.08
C TYR A 163 13.61 -5.93 1.27
N ARG A 164 13.68 -5.85 -0.07
CA ARG A 164 13.45 -7.02 -0.95
C ARG A 164 14.53 -8.08 -0.74
N VAL A 165 15.78 -7.66 -0.55
CA VAL A 165 16.91 -8.55 -0.22
C VAL A 165 16.76 -9.14 1.18
N GLU A 166 16.39 -8.34 2.19
CA GLU A 166 16.14 -8.84 3.56
C GLU A 166 15.05 -9.92 3.60
N VAL A 167 13.96 -9.75 2.85
CA VAL A 167 12.91 -10.79 2.72
C VAL A 167 13.47 -12.04 2.03
N LEU A 168 14.25 -11.88 0.96
CA LEU A 168 14.87 -13.02 0.27
C LEU A 168 15.83 -13.78 1.19
N GLU A 169 16.64 -13.09 2.00
CA GLU A 169 17.50 -13.72 3.00
C GLU A 169 16.70 -14.60 3.96
N GLU A 170 15.60 -14.09 4.51
CA GLU A 170 14.77 -14.85 5.45
C GLU A 170 14.08 -16.05 4.79
N ARG A 171 13.64 -15.90 3.53
CA ARG A 171 13.10 -17.02 2.74
C ARG A 171 14.15 -18.12 2.55
N LEU A 172 15.36 -17.76 2.12
CA LEU A 172 16.46 -18.71 1.91
C LEU A 172 16.87 -19.39 3.22
N ARG A 173 16.98 -18.62 4.33
CA ARG A 173 17.24 -19.18 5.67
C ARG A 173 16.15 -20.18 6.08
N GLY A 174 14.88 -19.87 5.83
CA GLY A 174 13.79 -20.79 6.13
C GLY A 174 13.84 -22.08 5.29
N MET A 175 14.22 -21.97 4.01
CA MET A 175 14.42 -23.15 3.16
C MET A 175 15.58 -24.03 3.68
N LEU A 176 16.70 -23.43 4.08
CA LEU A 176 17.82 -24.16 4.67
C LEU A 176 17.40 -24.92 5.93
N ARG A 177 16.65 -24.27 6.85
CA ARG A 177 16.11 -24.93 8.04
C ARG A 177 15.26 -26.15 7.68
N VAL A 178 14.35 -26.02 6.70
CA VAL A 178 13.52 -27.13 6.24
C VAL A 178 14.37 -28.27 5.68
N LEU A 179 15.39 -27.98 4.86
CA LEU A 179 16.27 -29.01 4.30
C LEU A 179 17.03 -29.76 5.39
N GLU A 180 17.61 -29.04 6.35
CA GLU A 180 18.36 -29.63 7.47
C GLU A 180 17.46 -30.51 8.35
N GLU A 181 16.27 -30.02 8.72
CA GLU A 181 15.32 -30.76 9.55
C GLU A 181 14.84 -32.05 8.85
N GLN A 182 14.52 -31.99 7.56
CA GLN A 182 14.10 -33.15 6.78
C GLN A 182 15.23 -34.17 6.66
N HIS A 183 16.46 -33.71 6.42
CA HIS A 183 17.63 -34.57 6.33
C HIS A 183 17.94 -35.27 7.66
N ARG A 184 17.93 -34.53 8.77
CA ARG A 184 18.11 -35.09 10.13
C ARG A 184 17.02 -36.10 10.49
N ALA A 185 15.80 -35.92 9.98
CA ALA A 185 14.70 -36.85 10.14
C ALA A 185 14.72 -38.02 9.13
N GLU A 186 15.80 -38.17 8.35
CA GLU A 186 15.98 -39.20 7.31
C GLU A 186 14.84 -39.24 6.27
N ARG A 187 14.15 -38.11 6.07
CA ARG A 187 13.11 -37.98 5.06
C ARG A 187 13.73 -37.80 3.68
N LYS A 188 13.09 -38.36 2.66
CA LYS A 188 13.51 -38.16 1.27
C LYS A 188 13.40 -36.69 0.90
N THR A 189 14.42 -36.16 0.23
CA THR A 189 14.44 -34.81 -0.30
C THR A 189 13.31 -34.61 -1.32
N ASP A 190 12.43 -33.65 -1.06
CA ASP A 190 11.34 -33.27 -1.98
C ASP A 190 11.85 -32.30 -3.05
N ALA A 191 12.32 -32.87 -4.17
CA ALA A 191 12.83 -32.10 -5.30
C ALA A 191 11.79 -31.15 -5.91
N GLU A 192 10.51 -31.53 -5.93
CA GLU A 192 9.44 -30.70 -6.48
C GLU A 192 9.18 -29.48 -5.60
N ARG A 193 9.18 -29.65 -4.28
CA ARG A 193 9.10 -28.52 -3.35
C ARG A 193 10.30 -27.58 -3.47
N ILE A 194 11.52 -28.12 -3.63
CA ILE A 194 12.71 -27.29 -3.87
C ILE A 194 12.53 -26.47 -5.14
N LYS A 195 12.13 -27.10 -6.25
CA LYS A 195 11.94 -26.38 -7.52
C LYS A 195 10.88 -25.29 -7.43
N ARG A 196 9.74 -25.54 -6.77
CA ARG A 196 8.72 -24.50 -6.55
C ARG A 196 9.26 -23.33 -5.74
N PHE A 197 9.93 -23.60 -4.63
CA PHE A 197 10.51 -22.56 -3.79
C PHE A 197 11.55 -21.72 -4.55
N LEU A 198 12.45 -22.35 -5.30
CA LEU A 198 13.44 -21.64 -6.11
C LEU A 198 12.76 -20.79 -7.18
N LYS A 199 11.68 -21.29 -7.80
CA LYS A 199 10.92 -20.54 -8.80
C LYS A 199 10.29 -19.27 -8.23
N GLU A 200 9.71 -19.36 -7.03
CA GLU A 200 9.19 -18.19 -6.31
C GLU A 200 10.27 -17.14 -6.03
N GLN A 201 11.52 -17.56 -5.80
CA GLN A 201 12.64 -16.63 -5.56
C GLN A 201 13.14 -15.97 -6.86
N GLU A 202 13.16 -16.72 -7.97
CA GLU A 202 13.41 -16.14 -9.30
C GLU A 202 12.39 -15.04 -9.62
N GLU A 203 11.11 -15.31 -9.38
CA GLU A 203 10.03 -14.34 -9.60
C GLU A 203 10.15 -13.13 -8.68
N TRP A 204 10.50 -13.34 -7.40
CA TRP A 204 10.76 -12.27 -6.45
C TRP A 204 11.87 -11.32 -6.91
N LEU A 205 12.99 -11.87 -7.38
CA LEU A 205 14.11 -11.12 -7.93
C LEU A 205 13.76 -10.40 -9.23
N ALA A 206 13.06 -11.09 -10.15
CA ALA A 206 12.63 -10.51 -11.41
C ALA A 206 11.71 -9.30 -11.22
N ILE A 207 10.77 -9.35 -10.26
CA ILE A 207 9.95 -8.19 -9.88
C ILE A 207 10.83 -7.09 -9.29
N THR A 208 11.74 -7.45 -8.38
CA THR A 208 12.64 -6.49 -7.71
C THR A 208 13.47 -5.70 -8.71
N GLU A 209 14.06 -6.38 -9.70
CA GLU A 209 14.83 -5.79 -10.80
C GLU A 209 13.96 -4.88 -11.68
N ARG A 210 12.82 -5.39 -12.15
CA ARG A 210 11.95 -4.66 -13.10
C ARG A 210 11.45 -3.32 -12.56
N GLU A 211 11.30 -3.20 -11.24
CA GLU A 211 10.86 -1.96 -10.62
C GLU A 211 11.95 -0.88 -10.52
N ILE A 212 13.22 -1.21 -10.82
CA ILE A 212 14.35 -0.27 -10.85
C ILE A 212 14.62 0.14 -12.30
N ILE A 213 14.50 1.44 -12.59
CA ILE A 213 14.77 2.01 -13.92
C ILE A 213 16.00 2.92 -13.85
N PRO A 214 17.02 2.72 -14.71
CA PRO A 214 18.20 3.58 -14.83
C PRO A 214 17.93 5.00 -15.32
#